data_AF-A0A3N4JSW2-F1
#
_entry.id   AF-A0A3N4JSW2-F1
#
_cell.length_a   1.000
_cell.length_b   1.000
_cell.length_c   1.000
_cell.angle_alpha   90.00
_cell.angle_beta   90.00
_cell.angle_gamma   90.00
#
_symmetry.space_group_name_H-M   'P 1'
#
loop_
_entity.id
_entity.type
_entity.pdbx_description
1 polymer ?
#
loop_
_entity_poly.entity_id
_entity_poly.type
_entity_poly.pdbx_seq_one_letter_code
_entity_poly.pdbx_strand_id
1 'polypeptide(L)'
;MYYCQKIQEKGKISGLIWDFMNSLHKQVCHPRPETEDQEIFWSEHKHMHSIQFVLATMPDGMISCTVGPYEGKRCDWSMWKDDMQEMVIENERDSKRDRVYLYGDKAFYLEEGVIGGYRQHNGIELTSEESIFNDYMEKPRTAIEWGFGKVMQLFQFTNLK
;
A
#
# COMPACT_ATOMS: atom_id res chain seq x y z
N MET A 1 5.42 18.81 1.11
CA MET A 1 4.06 18.27 0.84
C MET A 1 2.97 19.15 1.45
N TYR A 2 2.24 19.87 0.60
CA TYR A 2 1.12 20.76 0.97
C TYR A 2 -0.02 20.03 1.70
N TYR A 3 -0.23 18.76 1.36
CA TYR A 3 -1.38 17.98 1.84
C TYR A 3 -1.30 17.69 3.35
N CYS A 4 -0.17 17.19 3.86
CA CYS A 4 0.07 16.97 5.30
C CYS A 4 -0.19 18.23 6.12
N GLN A 5 0.35 19.38 5.67
CA GLN A 5 0.12 20.66 6.32
C GLN A 5 -1.39 20.99 6.40
N LYS A 6 -2.14 20.78 5.31
CA LYS A 6 -3.60 21.03 5.30
C LYS A 6 -4.40 20.07 6.16
N ILE A 7 -3.96 18.82 6.30
CA ILE A 7 -4.56 17.87 7.24
C ILE A 7 -4.26 18.30 8.68
N GLN A 8 -3.01 18.67 8.97
CA GLN A 8 -2.56 19.08 10.29
C GLN A 8 -3.25 20.37 10.75
N GLU A 9 -3.45 21.34 9.85
CA GLU A 9 -4.26 22.55 10.09
C GLU A 9 -5.71 22.21 10.48
N LYS A 10 -6.23 21.05 10.05
CA LYS A 10 -7.56 20.54 10.41
C LYS A 10 -7.56 19.67 11.68
N GLY A 11 -6.42 19.54 12.37
CA GLY A 11 -6.29 18.76 13.61
C GLY A 11 -6.51 17.26 13.43
N LYS A 12 -6.33 16.74 12.21
CA LYS A 12 -6.58 15.33 11.89
C LYS A 12 -5.36 14.46 12.23
N ILE A 13 -5.62 13.25 12.75
CA ILE A 13 -4.60 12.28 13.18
C ILE A 13 -3.66 11.88 12.03
N SER A 14 -4.13 11.90 10.78
CA SER A 14 -3.31 11.64 9.59
C SER A 14 -2.42 12.82 9.15
N GLY A 15 -2.24 13.86 9.98
CA GLY A 15 -1.48 15.07 9.63
C GLY A 15 -0.04 14.83 9.20
N LEU A 16 0.54 13.68 9.55
CA LEU A 16 1.88 13.26 9.16
C LEU A 16 1.89 12.21 8.04
N ILE A 17 0.73 11.74 7.60
CA ILE A 17 0.61 10.76 6.51
C ILE A 17 0.37 11.52 5.22
N TRP A 18 1.27 11.33 4.27
CA TRP A 18 1.18 12.01 2.98
C TRP A 18 0.53 11.17 1.90
N ASP A 19 0.56 9.85 2.06
CA ASP A 19 0.11 8.91 1.05
C ASP A 19 -0.20 7.57 1.73
N PHE A 20 -1.04 6.75 1.10
CA PHE A 20 -1.42 5.44 1.59
C PHE A 20 -1.12 4.37 0.54
N MET A 21 -0.49 3.29 0.97
CA MET A 21 -0.03 2.21 0.11
C MET A 21 -0.74 0.91 0.41
N ASN A 22 -1.09 0.18 -0.66
CA ASN A 22 -1.57 -1.19 -0.57
C ASN A 22 -1.13 -2.01 -1.79
N SER A 23 -0.90 -3.30 -1.59
CA SER A 23 -0.70 -4.23 -2.69
C SER A 23 -2.03 -4.77 -3.21
N LEU A 24 -2.05 -5.15 -4.48
CA LEU A 24 -3.18 -5.76 -5.15
C LEU A 24 -2.70 -7.00 -5.89
N HIS A 25 -3.35 -8.13 -5.63
CA HIS A 25 -3.22 -9.32 -6.46
C HIS A 25 -4.25 -9.30 -7.58
N LYS A 26 -3.78 -9.45 -8.82
CA LYS A 26 -4.61 -9.69 -9.98
C LYS A 26 -4.46 -11.14 -10.41
N GLN A 27 -5.57 -11.87 -10.39
CA GLN A 27 -5.61 -13.24 -10.90
C GLN A 27 -5.27 -13.27 -12.39
N VAL A 28 -4.46 -14.26 -12.79
CA VAL A 28 -4.11 -14.56 -14.18
C VAL A 28 -4.47 -16.01 -14.50
N CYS A 29 -4.51 -16.35 -15.78
CA CYS A 29 -4.65 -17.74 -16.21
C CYS A 29 -3.48 -18.59 -15.68
N HIS A 30 -3.71 -19.90 -15.55
CA HIS A 30 -2.64 -20.86 -15.27
C HIS A 30 -1.61 -20.81 -16.42
N PRO A 31 -0.37 -20.31 -16.17
CA PRO A 31 0.64 -20.22 -17.21
C PRO A 31 0.99 -21.62 -17.69
N ARG A 32 1.27 -21.81 -18.98
CA ARG A 32 1.71 -23.14 -19.44
C ARG A 32 3.20 -23.32 -19.15
N PRO A 33 3.68 -24.52 -18.78
CA PRO A 33 5.09 -24.76 -18.48
C PRO A 33 6.03 -24.44 -19.65
N GLU A 34 5.52 -24.47 -20.88
CA GLU A 34 6.30 -24.13 -22.08
C GLU A 34 6.49 -22.63 -22.27
N THR A 35 5.69 -21.81 -21.60
CA THR A 35 5.74 -20.34 -21.70
C THR A 35 6.42 -19.70 -20.51
N GLU A 36 6.10 -20.14 -19.29
CA GLU A 36 6.53 -19.49 -18.05
C GLU A 36 6.61 -20.51 -16.91
N ASP A 37 7.42 -20.20 -15.90
CA ASP A 37 7.44 -20.94 -14.64
C ASP A 37 6.13 -20.67 -13.87
N GLN A 38 5.37 -21.72 -13.59
CA GLN A 38 4.08 -21.59 -12.90
C GLN A 38 4.23 -21.21 -11.42
N GLU A 39 5.34 -21.64 -10.80
CA GLU A 39 5.55 -21.47 -9.37
C GLU A 39 5.72 -20.01 -8.99
N ILE A 40 6.37 -19.21 -9.84
CA ILE A 40 6.59 -17.78 -9.56
C ILE A 40 5.26 -17.00 -9.56
N PHE A 41 4.27 -17.42 -10.35
CA PHE A 41 2.95 -16.78 -10.37
C PHE A 41 2.00 -17.33 -9.30
N TRP A 42 2.27 -18.50 -8.73
CA TRP A 42 1.43 -19.08 -7.69
C TRP A 42 1.58 -18.32 -6.37
N SER A 43 0.51 -17.63 -5.95
CA SER A 43 0.45 -17.00 -4.64
C SER A 43 -0.02 -18.02 -3.61
N GLU A 44 0.85 -18.38 -2.67
CA GLU A 44 0.46 -19.24 -1.53
C GLU A 44 -0.58 -18.56 -0.65
N HIS A 45 -0.50 -17.24 -0.47
CA HIS A 45 -1.43 -16.48 0.36
C HIS A 45 -2.84 -16.37 -0.23
N LYS A 46 -2.95 -16.24 -1.56
CA LYS A 46 -4.25 -16.14 -2.26
C LYS A 46 -4.74 -17.46 -2.86
N HIS A 47 -3.90 -18.50 -2.85
CA HIS A 47 -4.16 -19.81 -3.47
C HIS A 47 -4.59 -19.70 -4.95
N MET A 48 -3.93 -18.82 -5.72
CA MET A 48 -4.21 -18.62 -7.14
C MET A 48 -2.96 -18.14 -7.90
N HIS A 49 -2.92 -18.37 -9.22
CA HIS A 49 -1.95 -17.70 -10.08
C HIS A 49 -2.30 -16.22 -10.17
N SER A 50 -1.35 -15.35 -9.82
CA SER A 50 -1.56 -13.92 -9.82
C SER A 50 -0.30 -13.16 -10.23
N ILE A 51 -0.52 -11.93 -10.65
CA ILE A 51 0.50 -10.89 -10.67
C ILE A 51 0.14 -9.87 -9.58
N GLN A 52 1.14 -9.24 -8.99
CA GLN A 52 0.95 -8.26 -7.94
C GLN A 52 1.33 -6.86 -8.41
N PHE A 53 0.62 -5.87 -7.89
CA PHE A 53 0.92 -4.45 -8.06
C PHE A 53 0.93 -3.78 -6.69
N VAL A 54 1.78 -2.77 -6.50
CA VAL A 54 1.72 -1.88 -5.33
C VAL A 54 1.24 -0.52 -5.80
N LEU A 55 0.25 0.04 -5.13
CA LEU A 55 -0.23 1.38 -5.44
C LEU A 55 -0.15 2.26 -4.20
N ALA A 56 0.18 3.53 -4.45
CA ALA A 56 0.11 4.60 -3.49
C ALA A 56 -1.01 5.58 -3.90
N THR A 57 -1.83 5.99 -2.95
CA THR A 57 -2.96 6.91 -3.14
C THR A 57 -2.91 8.04 -2.11
N MET A 58 -2.82 9.26 -2.62
CA MET A 58 -2.89 10.48 -1.83
C MET A 58 -4.24 10.57 -1.10
N PRO A 59 -4.34 11.31 0.01
CA PRO A 59 -5.54 11.22 0.82
C PRO A 59 -6.76 11.96 0.25
N ASP A 60 -6.62 12.64 -0.89
CA ASP A 60 -7.73 13.11 -1.74
C ASP A 60 -8.26 12.03 -2.71
N GLY A 61 -7.65 10.85 -2.74
CA GLY A 61 -8.03 9.72 -3.58
C GLY A 61 -7.30 9.67 -4.93
N MET A 62 -6.36 10.57 -5.20
CA MET A 62 -5.53 10.48 -6.40
C MET A 62 -4.47 9.40 -6.25
N ILE A 63 -4.35 8.53 -7.25
CA ILE A 63 -3.25 7.54 -7.30
C ILE A 63 -1.98 8.31 -7.66
N SER A 64 -1.02 8.33 -6.74
CA SER A 64 0.28 8.99 -6.89
C SER A 64 1.27 8.09 -7.63
N CYS A 65 1.21 6.78 -7.37
CA CYS A 65 2.13 5.81 -7.94
C CYS A 65 1.49 4.43 -8.12
N THR A 66 1.94 3.70 -9.13
CA THR A 66 1.60 2.30 -9.38
C THR A 66 2.86 1.58 -9.85
N VAL A 67 3.21 0.50 -9.17
CA VAL A 67 4.46 -0.23 -9.38
C VAL A 67 4.16 -1.72 -9.60
N GLY A 68 4.93 -2.36 -10.48
CA GLY A 68 4.76 -3.72 -10.96
C GLY A 68 4.68 -3.78 -12.49
N PRO A 69 4.23 -4.91 -13.07
CA PRO A 69 3.75 -6.12 -12.40
C PRO A 69 4.86 -6.94 -11.76
N TYR A 70 4.56 -7.54 -10.61
CA TYR A 70 5.42 -8.50 -9.93
C TYR A 70 4.82 -9.90 -9.95
N GLU A 71 5.65 -10.91 -9.74
CA GLU A 71 5.22 -12.30 -9.68
C GLU A 71 4.36 -12.57 -8.43
N GLY A 72 3.30 -13.36 -8.59
CA GLY A 72 2.31 -13.65 -7.55
C GLY A 72 2.86 -14.28 -6.27
N LYS A 73 4.03 -14.89 -6.32
CA LYS A 73 4.74 -15.47 -5.17
C LYS A 73 5.47 -14.43 -4.32
N ARG A 74 5.73 -13.23 -4.84
CA ARG A 74 6.44 -12.19 -4.08
C ARG A 74 5.66 -11.74 -2.86
N CYS A 75 6.39 -11.30 -1.84
CA CYS A 75 5.81 -10.68 -0.66
C CYS A 75 5.77 -9.17 -0.85
N ASP A 76 4.76 -8.49 -0.31
CA ASP A 76 4.60 -7.04 -0.33
C ASP A 76 5.88 -6.30 0.07
N TRP A 77 6.57 -6.85 1.08
CA TRP A 77 7.85 -6.34 1.57
C TRP A 77 8.98 -6.36 0.53
N SER A 78 9.07 -7.40 -0.29
CA SER A 78 10.10 -7.47 -1.33
C SER A 78 9.86 -6.44 -2.43
N MET A 79 8.60 -6.19 -2.78
CA MET A 79 8.22 -5.22 -3.81
C MET A 79 8.47 -3.79 -3.33
N TRP A 80 8.28 -3.53 -2.04
CA TRP A 80 8.63 -2.28 -1.41
C TRP A 80 10.11 -1.90 -1.62
N LYS A 81 11.02 -2.85 -1.35
CA LYS A 81 12.47 -2.61 -1.42
C LYS A 81 12.99 -2.35 -2.82
N ASP A 82 12.39 -2.98 -3.81
CA ASP A 82 12.91 -2.93 -5.18
C ASP A 82 12.63 -1.57 -5.83
N ASP A 83 11.41 -1.04 -5.71
CA ASP A 83 10.97 0.08 -6.56
C ASP A 83 10.21 1.21 -5.83
N MET A 84 9.86 1.05 -4.54
CA MET A 84 9.11 2.09 -3.79
C MET A 84 9.93 2.86 -2.75
N GLN A 85 11.06 2.30 -2.31
CA GLN A 85 11.90 2.94 -1.29
C GLN A 85 12.40 4.32 -1.73
N GLU A 86 12.83 4.47 -2.99
CA GLU A 86 13.34 5.74 -3.53
C GLU A 86 12.27 6.84 -3.53
N MET A 87 11.06 6.50 -3.99
CA MET A 87 9.91 7.42 -3.99
C MET A 87 9.57 7.95 -2.60
N VAL A 88 9.71 7.13 -1.56
CA VAL A 88 9.44 7.56 -0.18
C VAL A 88 10.57 8.37 0.42
N ILE A 89 11.83 8.07 0.09
CA ILE A 89 12.97 8.90 0.50
C ILE A 89 12.84 10.31 -0.10
N GLU A 90 12.48 10.43 -1.37
CA GLU A 90 12.30 11.72 -2.03
C GLU A 90 11.19 12.57 -1.40
N ASN A 91 10.17 11.91 -0.84
CA ASN A 91 8.99 12.54 -0.26
C ASN A 91 8.96 12.49 1.27
N GLU A 92 10.05 12.12 1.96
CA GLU A 92 10.06 11.92 3.42
C GLU A 92 9.87 13.21 4.23
N ARG A 93 9.93 14.38 3.57
CA ARG A 93 9.87 15.70 4.19
C ARG A 93 8.76 16.57 3.62
N ASP A 94 8.07 17.27 4.50
CA ASP A 94 7.09 18.28 4.11
C ASP A 94 7.76 19.61 3.72
N SER A 95 6.96 20.62 3.38
CA SER A 95 7.49 21.95 3.00
C SER A 95 8.17 22.71 4.16
N LYS A 96 7.91 22.31 5.40
CA LYS A 96 8.55 22.83 6.62
C LYS A 96 9.77 21.99 7.03
N ARG A 97 10.11 20.95 6.25
CA ARG A 97 11.14 19.94 6.50
C ARG A 97 10.82 18.99 7.65
N ASP A 98 9.58 18.97 8.12
CA ASP A 98 9.09 18.01 9.10
C ASP A 98 8.93 16.64 8.43
N ARG A 99 9.21 15.58 9.21
CA ARG A 99 9.13 14.21 8.71
C ARG A 99 7.68 13.80 8.52
N VAL A 100 7.43 13.12 7.41
CA VAL A 100 6.12 12.65 6.95
C VAL A 100 6.26 11.21 6.47
N TYR A 101 5.17 10.47 6.53
CA TYR A 101 5.17 9.02 6.40
C TYR A 101 4.19 8.53 5.34
N LEU A 102 4.58 7.48 4.64
CA LEU A 102 3.68 6.65 3.85
C LEU A 102 2.98 5.67 4.79
N TYR A 103 1.65 5.55 4.70
CA TYR A 103 0.90 4.58 5.49
C TYR A 103 0.71 3.28 4.69
N GLY A 104 1.37 2.22 5.12
CA GLY A 104 1.24 0.89 4.51
C GLY A 104 0.25 -0.01 5.25
N ASP A 105 -0.12 -1.09 4.59
CA ASP A 105 -0.75 -2.23 5.25
C ASP A 105 0.17 -2.81 6.34
N LYS A 106 -0.32 -3.81 7.08
CA LYS A 106 0.43 -4.41 8.17
C LYS A 106 1.79 -4.96 7.68
N ALA A 107 1.92 -5.46 6.46
CA ALA A 107 3.13 -6.11 5.94
C ALA A 107 4.35 -5.17 5.80
N PHE A 108 4.14 -3.85 5.70
CA PHE A 108 5.21 -2.85 5.51
C PHE A 108 5.78 -2.31 6.83
N TYR A 109 6.21 -3.22 7.72
CA TYR A 109 6.75 -2.88 9.05
C TYR A 109 7.76 -1.72 8.99
N LEU A 110 7.72 -0.86 10.03
CA LEU A 110 8.49 0.38 10.26
C LEU A 110 9.91 0.40 9.67
N GLU A 111 10.02 0.65 8.38
CA GLU A 111 11.24 1.08 7.69
C GLU A 111 11.21 2.61 7.50
N GLU A 112 12.36 3.22 7.19
CA GLU A 112 12.46 4.69 7.11
C GLU A 112 11.39 5.28 6.18
N GLY A 113 10.51 6.12 6.76
CA GLY A 113 9.46 6.81 6.02
C GLY A 113 8.15 6.05 5.85
N VAL A 114 8.02 4.81 6.35
CA VAL A 114 6.77 4.02 6.32
C VAL A 114 6.25 3.73 7.73
N ILE A 115 4.95 3.89 7.91
CA ILE A 115 4.25 3.47 9.12
C ILE A 115 3.10 2.52 8.74
N GLY A 116 2.88 1.50 9.56
CA GLY A 116 1.73 0.61 9.44
C GLY A 116 0.80 0.73 10.64
N GLY A 117 -0.33 0.03 10.60
CA GLY A 117 -1.22 -0.08 11.76
C GLY A 117 -0.54 -0.77 12.95
N TYR A 118 -0.82 -0.29 14.16
CA TYR A 118 -0.31 -0.89 15.40
C TYR A 118 -0.81 -2.33 15.56
N ARG A 119 0.05 -3.19 16.10
CA ARG A 119 -0.25 -4.62 16.30
C ARG A 119 -0.07 -4.98 17.78
N GLN A 120 -0.95 -5.85 18.26
CA GLN A 120 -0.73 -6.53 19.54
C GLN A 120 0.56 -7.37 19.43
N HIS A 121 1.47 -7.21 20.38
CA HIS A 121 2.73 -7.94 20.42
C HIS A 121 2.79 -8.75 21.71
N ASN A 122 3.10 -10.04 21.62
CA ASN A 122 3.21 -10.95 22.77
C ASN A 122 1.99 -10.96 23.71
N GLY A 123 0.78 -10.81 23.17
CA GLY A 123 -0.46 -10.79 23.97
C GLY A 123 -0.73 -9.49 24.74
N ILE A 124 0.07 -8.45 24.50
CA ILE A 124 -0.18 -7.10 25.03
C ILE A 124 -1.25 -6.43 24.16
N GLU A 125 -2.33 -5.98 24.79
CA GLU A 125 -3.40 -5.23 24.11
C GLU A 125 -2.90 -3.87 23.61
N LEU A 126 -3.52 -3.39 22.53
CA LEU A 126 -3.28 -2.04 22.04
C LEU A 126 -3.75 -1.03 23.08
N THR A 127 -2.97 0.03 23.25
CA THR A 127 -3.41 1.19 24.01
C THR A 127 -4.62 1.84 23.33
N SER A 128 -5.42 2.61 24.09
CA SER A 128 -6.57 3.32 23.53
C SER A 128 -6.16 4.26 22.38
N GLU A 129 -4.98 4.88 22.47
CA GLU A 129 -4.45 5.77 21.44
C GLU A 129 -4.10 5.01 20.15
N GLU A 130 -3.46 3.85 20.27
CA GLU A 130 -3.13 2.98 19.12
C GLU A 130 -4.40 2.43 18.44
N SER A 131 -5.41 2.07 19.23
CA SER A 131 -6.71 1.64 18.70
C SER A 131 -7.41 2.77 17.94
N ILE A 132 -7.48 3.98 18.53
CA ILE A 132 -8.06 5.16 17.88
C ILE A 132 -7.31 5.49 16.59
N PHE A 133 -5.99 5.39 16.60
CA PHE A 133 -5.17 5.59 15.41
C PHE A 133 -5.51 4.57 14.32
N ASN A 134 -5.55 3.27 14.65
CA ASN A 134 -5.90 2.23 13.70
C ASN A 134 -7.30 2.44 13.11
N ASP A 135 -8.31 2.68 13.94
CA ASP A 135 -9.69 2.94 13.52
C ASP A 135 -9.78 4.18 12.59
N TYR A 136 -8.96 5.19 12.86
CA TYR A 136 -8.88 6.38 12.01
C TYR A 136 -8.27 6.07 10.63
N MET A 137 -7.24 5.24 10.58
CA MET A 137 -6.52 4.90 9.34
C MET A 137 -7.22 3.84 8.49
N GLU A 138 -8.16 3.08 9.05
CA GLU A 138 -8.96 2.11 8.28
C GLU A 138 -9.78 2.80 7.16
N LYS A 139 -10.37 3.97 7.43
CA LYS A 139 -11.24 4.65 6.44
C LYS A 139 -10.48 5.11 5.18
N PRO A 140 -9.37 5.86 5.27
CA PRO A 140 -8.57 6.19 4.10
C PRO A 140 -8.07 4.93 3.38
N ARG A 141 -7.68 3.89 4.13
CA ARG A 141 -7.23 2.62 3.54
C ARG A 141 -8.32 1.95 2.69
N THR A 142 -9.55 1.88 3.18
CA THR A 142 -10.68 1.35 2.37
C THR A 142 -10.91 2.16 1.09
N ALA A 143 -10.65 3.48 1.09
CA ALA A 143 -10.78 4.30 -0.11
C ALA A 143 -9.76 3.91 -1.20
N ILE A 144 -8.55 3.46 -0.83
CA ILE A 144 -7.57 2.90 -1.77
C ILE A 144 -8.14 1.64 -2.44
N GLU A 145 -8.77 0.77 -1.65
CA GLU A 145 -9.39 -0.45 -2.17
C GLU A 145 -10.46 -0.14 -3.23
N TRP A 146 -11.22 0.93 -3.03
CA TRP A 146 -12.16 1.44 -4.03
C TRP A 146 -11.48 2.03 -5.25
N GLY A 147 -10.33 2.69 -5.07
CA GLY A 147 -9.46 3.14 -6.15
C GLY A 147 -9.05 2.01 -7.09
N PHE A 148 -8.64 0.86 -6.55
CA PHE A 148 -8.37 -0.35 -7.37
C PHE A 148 -9.57 -0.76 -8.19
N GLY A 149 -10.73 -0.85 -7.55
CA GLY A 149 -11.98 -1.20 -8.24
C GLY A 149 -12.28 -0.25 -9.40
N LYS A 150 -12.03 1.06 -9.23
CA LYS A 150 -12.22 2.08 -10.27
C LYS A 150 -11.23 1.94 -11.41
N VAL A 151 -9.95 1.71 -11.14
CA VAL A 151 -8.95 1.48 -12.20
C VAL A 151 -9.33 0.27 -13.04
N MET A 152 -9.69 -0.85 -12.41
CA MET A 152 -10.12 -2.06 -13.11
C MET A 152 -11.41 -1.85 -13.91
N GLN A 153 -12.34 -1.02 -13.42
CA GLN A 153 -13.59 -0.70 -14.09
C GLN A 153 -13.37 0.20 -15.32
N LEU A 154 -12.54 1.24 -15.18
CA LEU A 154 -12.33 2.27 -16.20
C LEU A 154 -11.35 1.81 -17.28
N PHE A 155 -10.34 1.02 -16.90
CA PHE A 155 -9.30 0.53 -17.80
C PHE A 155 -9.47 -0.97 -18.03
N GLN A 156 -10.58 -1.39 -18.63
CA GLN A 156 -10.92 -2.81 -18.76
C GLN A 156 -9.87 -3.68 -19.46
N PHE A 157 -8.96 -3.10 -20.26
CA PHE A 157 -7.84 -3.83 -20.84
C PHE A 157 -6.86 -4.38 -19.77
N THR A 158 -6.86 -3.84 -18.55
CA THR A 158 -6.12 -4.40 -17.39
C THR A 158 -6.86 -5.58 -16.77
N ASN A 159 -8.12 -5.81 -17.15
CA ASN A 159 -8.92 -6.92 -16.69
C ASN A 159 -8.58 -8.19 -17.49
N LEU A 160 -7.46 -8.82 -17.11
CA LEU A 160 -7.09 -10.15 -17.56
C LEU A 160 -8.21 -11.12 -17.13
N LYS A 161 -8.87 -11.74 -18.12
CA LYS A 161 -9.84 -12.83 -17.96
C LYS A 161 -9.21 -14.12 -18.44
#